data_AF-A0A1G2U459-F1
#
_entry.id   AF-A0A1G2U459-F1
#
_cell.length_a   1.000
_cell.length_b   1.000
_cell.length_c   1.000
_cell.angle_alpha   90.00
_cell.angle_beta   90.00
_cell.angle_gamma   90.00
#
_symmetry.space_group_name_H-M   'P 1'
#
loop_
_entity.id
_entity.type
_entity.pdbx_description
1 polymer ?
#
loop_
_entity_poly.entity_id
_entity_poly.type
_entity_poly.pdbx_seq_one_letter_code
_entity_poly.pdbx_strand_id
1 'polypeptide(L)'
;MVIINVTPHPINFRAEDGTEFEVAPSGVVVNAAPVEEPAGNHPSGVELVRVRFVPDATSSEAIDRLERENPGAIIVGSMIAAQGFPGRVVAMIATPGYERRPPAEKRMRPDKFTVF
;
A
#
# COMPACT_ATOMS: atom_id res chain seq x y z
N MET A 1 3.37 18.49 -0.21
CA MET A 1 3.42 17.05 -0.51
C MET A 1 2.04 16.62 -0.95
N VAL A 2 1.92 15.94 -2.09
CA VAL A 2 0.64 15.41 -2.59
C VAL A 2 0.64 13.90 -2.34
N ILE A 3 -0.41 13.39 -1.70
CA ILE A 3 -0.63 11.95 -1.49
C ILE A 3 -1.80 11.51 -2.37
N ILE A 4 -1.60 10.47 -3.16
CA ILE A 4 -2.64 9.84 -3.98
C ILE A 4 -2.98 8.50 -3.32
N ASN A 5 -4.21 8.40 -2.83
CA ASN A 5 -4.72 7.18 -2.22
C ASN A 5 -5.30 6.26 -3.31
N VAL A 6 -4.63 5.13 -3.56
CA VAL A 6 -5.10 4.10 -4.51
C VAL A 6 -5.76 2.91 -3.81
N THR A 7 -6.19 3.10 -2.56
CA THR A 7 -7.04 2.15 -1.81
C THR A 7 -8.52 2.53 -1.96
N PRO A 8 -9.47 1.60 -1.73
CA PRO A 8 -10.90 1.88 -1.87
C PRO A 8 -11.51 2.66 -0.70
N HIS A 9 -10.72 3.03 0.32
CA HIS A 9 -11.22 3.68 1.54
C HIS A 9 -10.44 4.95 1.85
N PRO A 10 -11.05 5.95 2.51
CA PRO A 10 -10.33 7.11 3.00
C PRO A 10 -9.23 6.71 3.98
N ILE A 11 -8.13 7.47 3.97
CA ILE A 11 -7.01 7.27 4.89
C ILE A 11 -6.90 8.49 5.80
N ASN A 12 -6.95 8.25 7.10
CA ASN A 12 -6.72 9.27 8.12
C ASN A 12 -5.24 9.33 8.46
N PHE A 13 -4.63 10.49 8.23
CA PHE A 13 -3.25 10.78 8.61
C PHE A 13 -3.21 11.61 9.90
N ARG A 14 -2.18 11.40 10.71
CA ARG A 14 -1.86 12.22 11.88
C ARG A 14 -0.37 12.56 11.91
N ALA A 15 -0.06 13.84 11.78
CA ALA A 15 1.30 14.36 11.88
C ALA A 15 1.82 14.37 13.34
N GLU A 16 3.12 14.57 13.52
CA GLU A 16 3.75 14.60 14.86
C GLU A 16 3.23 15.76 15.73
N ASP A 17 2.86 16.89 15.12
CA ASP A 17 2.24 18.03 15.81
C ASP A 17 0.79 17.78 16.25
N GLY A 18 0.24 16.60 15.93
CA GLY A 18 -1.13 16.20 16.25
C GLY A 18 -2.17 16.61 15.22
N THR A 19 -1.78 17.30 14.15
CA THR A 19 -2.67 17.65 13.04
C THR A 19 -3.19 16.39 12.35
N GLU A 20 -4.52 16.27 12.23
CA GLU A 20 -5.18 15.19 11.50
C GLU A 20 -5.76 15.70 10.18
N PHE A 21 -5.66 14.88 9.14
CA PHE A 21 -6.29 15.14 7.85
C PHE A 21 -6.63 13.83 7.14
N GLU A 22 -7.64 13.86 6.28
CA GLU A 22 -8.08 12.70 5.52
C GLU A 22 -7.65 12.83 4.05
N VAL A 23 -7.23 11.71 3.47
CA VAL A 23 -7.01 11.58 2.02
C VAL A 23 -8.05 10.63 1.45
N ALA A 24 -9.00 11.19 0.69
CA ALA A 24 -10.04 10.43 0.01
C ALA A 24 -9.45 9.50 -1.07
N PRO A 25 -10.12 8.38 -1.41
CA PRO A 25 -9.74 7.55 -2.55
C PRO A 25 -9.63 8.38 -3.83
N SER A 26 -8.59 8.13 -4.62
CA SER A 26 -8.37 8.79 -5.91
C SER A 26 -9.36 8.37 -7.01
N GLY A 27 -10.19 7.34 -6.75
CA GLY A 27 -11.01 6.68 -7.76
C GLY A 27 -10.24 5.64 -8.59
N VAL A 28 -8.92 5.58 -8.46
CA VAL A 28 -8.08 4.51 -9.03
C VAL A 28 -7.77 3.50 -7.93
N VAL A 29 -8.02 2.22 -8.20
CA VAL A 29 -7.65 1.12 -7.30
C VAL A 29 -6.52 0.33 -7.94
N VAL A 30 -5.39 0.24 -7.24
CA VAL A 30 -4.22 -0.54 -7.66
C VAL A 30 -4.20 -1.84 -6.89
N ASN A 31 -4.07 -2.95 -7.62
CA ASN A 31 -3.93 -4.30 -7.07
C ASN A 31 -2.67 -4.98 -7.61
N ALA A 32 -2.33 -6.15 -7.07
CA ALA A 32 -1.26 -6.99 -7.59
C ALA A 32 -1.71 -8.44 -7.55
N ALA A 33 -1.20 -9.26 -8.47
CA ALA A 33 -1.58 -10.67 -8.55
C ALA A 33 -0.69 -11.50 -7.61
N PRO A 34 -1.26 -12.37 -6.76
CA PRO A 34 -0.48 -13.32 -5.99
C PRO A 34 0.03 -14.44 -6.91
N VAL A 35 1.31 -14.75 -6.80
CA VAL A 35 1.96 -15.90 -7.44
C VAL A 35 2.62 -16.73 -6.34
N GLU A 36 2.36 -18.03 -6.36
CA GLU A 36 2.98 -18.97 -5.44
C GLU A 36 4.35 -19.41 -5.97
N GLU A 37 5.35 -19.39 -5.08
CA GLU A 37 6.69 -19.91 -5.31
C GLU A 37 6.93 -21.06 -4.31
N PRO A 38 7.36 -22.26 -4.75
CA PRO A 38 7.67 -23.35 -3.84
C PRO A 38 8.69 -22.94 -2.77
N ALA A 39 8.40 -23.22 -1.50
CA ALA A 39 9.20 -22.85 -0.34
C ALA A 39 9.63 -24.06 0.52
N GLY A 40 9.49 -25.27 -0.03
CA GLY A 40 9.89 -26.53 0.60
C GLY A 40 8.71 -27.36 1.08
N ASN A 41 8.99 -28.34 1.94
CA ASN A 41 7.98 -29.23 2.50
C ASN A 41 8.08 -29.26 4.03
N HIS A 42 6.94 -29.24 4.70
CA HIS A 42 6.88 -29.49 6.14
C HIS A 42 7.13 -30.99 6.43
N PRO A 43 7.71 -31.38 7.59
CA PRO A 43 7.90 -32.79 7.95
C PRO A 43 6.64 -33.67 7.93
N SER A 44 5.45 -33.07 7.95
CA SER A 44 4.17 -33.79 7.77
C SER A 44 3.84 -34.15 6.32
N GLY A 45 4.65 -33.74 5.35
CA GLY A 45 4.42 -33.96 3.91
C GLY A 45 3.59 -32.90 3.20
N VAL A 46 3.28 -31.78 3.87
CA VAL A 46 2.55 -30.64 3.26
C VAL A 46 3.53 -29.74 2.51
N GLU A 47 3.17 -29.34 1.29
CA GLU A 47 3.90 -28.33 0.51
C GLU A 47 3.79 -26.95 1.17
N LEU A 48 4.93 -26.28 1.28
CA LEU A 48 5.01 -24.90 1.73
C LEU A 48 5.27 -24.01 0.51
N VAL A 49 4.50 -22.93 0.38
CA VAL A 49 4.68 -21.94 -0.67
C VAL A 49 4.93 -20.55 -0.06
N ARG A 50 5.67 -19.71 -0.78
CA ARG A 50 5.79 -18.28 -0.53
C ARG A 50 4.93 -17.55 -1.56
N VAL A 51 4.17 -16.56 -1.12
CA VAL A 51 3.44 -15.69 -2.04
C VAL A 51 4.33 -14.50 -2.41
N ARG A 52 4.50 -14.29 -3.71
CA ARG A 52 5.03 -13.06 -4.28
C ARG A 52 3.90 -12.32 -4.99
N PHE A 53 3.78 -11.03 -4.77
CA PHE A 53 2.84 -10.20 -5.52
C PHE A 53 3.54 -9.62 -6.75
N VAL A 54 2.91 -9.75 -7.91
CA VAL A 54 3.44 -9.26 -9.19
C VAL A 54 2.52 -8.19 -9.77
N PRO A 55 3.07 -7.20 -10.50
CA PRO A 55 2.28 -6.22 -11.23
C PRO A 55 1.24 -6.88 -12.15
N ASP A 56 0.03 -6.33 -12.20
CA ASP A 56 -0.88 -6.55 -13.32
C ASP A 56 -0.83 -5.38 -14.32
N ALA A 57 -1.16 -5.65 -15.57
CA ALA A 57 -1.04 -4.66 -16.66
C ALA A 57 -1.94 -3.43 -16.44
N THR A 58 -3.19 -3.64 -16.00
CA THR A 58 -4.16 -2.57 -15.77
C THR A 58 -3.68 -1.61 -14.67
N SER A 59 -3.20 -2.16 -13.56
CA SER A 59 -2.62 -1.38 -12.47
C SER A 59 -1.35 -0.65 -12.90
N SER A 60 -0.51 -1.29 -13.73
CA SER A 60 0.72 -0.67 -14.26
C SER A 60 0.40 0.59 -15.08
N GLU A 61 -0.54 0.50 -16.01
CA GLU A 61 -0.99 1.64 -16.83
C GLU A 61 -1.61 2.75 -15.97
N ALA A 62 -2.37 2.38 -14.95
CA ALA A 62 -2.97 3.34 -14.03
C ALA A 62 -1.93 4.11 -13.21
N ILE A 63 -0.88 3.43 -12.72
CA ILE A 63 0.22 4.08 -11.99
C ILE A 63 1.02 4.97 -12.95
N ASP A 64 1.34 4.51 -14.16
CA ASP A 64 2.02 5.31 -15.18
C ASP A 64 1.25 6.62 -15.47
N ARG A 65 -0.08 6.54 -15.53
CA ARG A 65 -0.94 7.71 -15.69
C ARG A 65 -0.87 8.65 -14.48
N LEU A 66 -1.02 8.12 -13.27
CA LEU A 66 -1.00 8.91 -12.04
C LEU A 66 0.33 9.65 -11.85
N GLU A 67 1.46 8.98 -12.07
CA GLU A 67 2.80 9.57 -11.96
C GLU A 67 3.02 10.70 -12.98
N ARG A 68 2.54 10.51 -14.21
CA ARG A 68 2.64 11.52 -15.28
C ARG A 68 1.79 12.75 -15.00
N GLU A 69 0.56 12.53 -14.54
CA GLU A 69 -0.39 13.61 -14.23
C GLU A 69 -0.05 14.33 -12.92
N ASN A 70 0.69 13.67 -12.02
CA ASN A 70 1.02 14.21 -10.70
C ASN A 70 2.52 14.02 -10.38
N PRO A 71 3.42 14.75 -11.08
CA PRO A 71 4.86 14.60 -10.85
C PRO A 71 5.24 14.88 -9.39
N GLY A 72 5.95 13.92 -8.77
CA GLY A 72 6.41 14.02 -7.38
C GLY A 72 5.36 13.71 -6.31
N ALA A 73 4.15 13.25 -6.69
CA ALA A 73 3.18 12.75 -5.72
C ALA A 73 3.58 11.40 -5.13
N ILE A 74 3.19 11.15 -3.88
CA ILE A 74 3.36 9.87 -3.21
C ILE A 74 2.11 9.03 -3.44
N ILE A 75 2.26 7.88 -4.11
CA ILE A 75 1.15 6.95 -4.34
C ILE A 75 1.10 5.93 -3.19
N VAL A 76 0.01 5.97 -2.44
CA VAL A 76 -0.20 5.13 -1.25
C VAL A 76 -1.22 4.05 -1.55
N GLY A 77 -0.82 2.79 -1.32
CA GLY A 77 -1.65 1.62 -1.58
C GLY A 77 -1.71 0.64 -0.41
N SER A 78 -2.36 -0.50 -0.65
CA SER A 78 -2.30 -1.65 0.28
C SER A 78 -0.89 -2.24 0.31
N MET A 79 -0.60 -3.09 1.32
CA MET A 79 0.69 -3.81 1.35
C MET A 79 0.88 -4.73 0.13
N ILE A 80 -0.21 -5.24 -0.43
CA ILE A 80 -0.20 -6.06 -1.64
C ILE A 80 0.21 -5.21 -2.85
N ALA A 81 -0.40 -4.04 -3.02
CA ALA A 81 -0.04 -3.11 -4.08
C ALA A 81 1.42 -2.63 -3.96
N ALA A 82 1.87 -2.30 -2.75
CA ALA A 82 3.26 -1.87 -2.52
C ALA A 82 4.29 -2.98 -2.82
N GLN A 83 3.97 -4.25 -2.53
CA GLN A 83 4.81 -5.39 -2.90
C GLN A 83 4.79 -5.69 -4.40
N GLY A 84 3.64 -5.50 -5.05
CA GLY A 84 3.50 -5.64 -6.50
C GLY A 84 4.19 -4.54 -7.29
N PHE A 85 4.28 -3.32 -6.75
CA PHE A 85 4.92 -2.17 -7.38
C PHE A 85 6.03 -1.53 -6.52
N PRO A 86 7.12 -2.27 -6.25
CA PRO A 86 8.27 -1.77 -5.48
C PRO A 86 8.76 -0.40 -5.94
N GLY A 87 8.88 0.54 -5.00
CA GLY A 87 9.39 1.89 -5.24
C GLY A 87 8.43 2.86 -5.94
N ARG A 88 7.29 2.38 -6.48
CA ARG A 88 6.26 3.22 -7.12
C ARG A 88 5.04 3.44 -6.23
N VAL A 89 4.62 2.38 -5.54
CA VAL A 89 3.54 2.42 -4.56
C VAL A 89 4.12 2.11 -3.19
N VAL A 90 3.79 2.95 -2.21
CA VAL A 90 4.25 2.78 -0.83
C VAL A 90 3.11 2.34 0.08
N ALA A 91 3.42 1.56 1.10
CA ALA A 91 2.47 1.16 2.13
C ALA A 91 2.52 2.12 3.31
N MET A 92 1.37 2.36 3.93
CA MET A 92 1.24 3.23 5.09
C MET A 92 1.88 2.63 6.34
N ILE A 93 2.38 3.50 7.23
CA ILE A 93 2.82 3.13 8.58
C ILE A 93 1.87 3.78 9.59
N ALA A 94 1.41 3.03 10.58
CA ALA A 94 0.55 3.60 11.62
C ALA A 94 1.34 4.61 12.47
N THR A 95 0.69 5.70 12.86
CA THR A 95 1.19 6.61 13.90
C THR A 95 1.32 5.83 15.20
N PRO A 96 2.40 6.02 16.00
CA PRO A 96 2.58 5.29 17.25
C PRO A 96 1.34 5.34 18.15
N GLY A 97 0.90 4.16 18.63
CA GLY A 97 -0.31 4.00 19.45
C GLY A 97 -1.60 3.72 18.65
N TYR A 98 -1.51 3.70 17.32
CA TYR A 98 -2.64 3.42 16.41
C TYR A 98 -2.51 2.11 15.61
N GLU A 99 -1.51 1.28 15.89
CA GLU A 99 -1.12 0.09 15.10
C GLU A 99 -2.23 -0.97 15.00
N ARG A 100 -2.99 -1.16 16.09
CA ARG A 100 -4.02 -2.21 16.22
C ARG A 100 -5.43 -1.65 16.41
N ARG A 101 -5.66 -0.42 15.95
CA ARG A 101 -6.97 0.24 16.05
C ARG A 101 -7.93 -0.26 14.95
N PRO A 102 -9.25 -0.24 15.22
CA PRO A 102 -10.26 -0.43 14.19
C PRO A 102 -10.06 0.55 13.02
N PRO A 103 -10.51 0.22 11.79
CA PRO A 103 -10.26 1.06 10.60
C PRO A 103 -10.62 2.54 10.77
N ALA A 104 -11.79 2.84 11.35
CA ALA A 104 -12.24 4.22 11.61
C ALA A 104 -11.37 4.95 12.62
N GLU A 105 -10.61 4.21 13.44
CA GLU A 105 -9.70 4.76 14.43
C GLU A 105 -8.22 4.71 13.98
N LYS A 106 -7.89 4.22 12.79
CA LYS A 106 -6.49 4.17 12.36
C LYS A 106 -5.98 5.55 11.98
N ARG A 107 -4.80 5.91 12.48
CA ARG A 107 -4.06 7.12 12.10
C ARG A 107 -2.74 6.68 11.48
N MET A 108 -2.44 7.18 10.30
CA MET A 108 -1.23 6.85 9.56
C MET A 108 -0.25 8.02 9.59
N ARG A 109 1.03 7.70 9.49
CA ARG A 109 2.10 8.69 9.38
C ARG A 109 2.10 9.33 7.99
N PRO A 110 2.06 10.67 7.88
CA PRO A 110 2.19 11.33 6.58
C PRO A 110 3.65 11.45 6.13
N ASP A 111 4.60 11.29 7.05
CA ASP A 111 6.02 11.58 6.86
C ASP A 111 6.89 10.34 6.59
N LYS A 112 6.34 9.14 6.77
CA LYS A 112 7.10 7.88 6.67
C LYS A 112 6.24 6.75 6.12
N PHE A 113 6.76 6.06 5.11
CA PHE A 113 6.09 4.96 4.42
C PHE A 113 6.99 3.73 4.32
N THR A 114 6.37 2.56 4.10
CA THR A 114 7.05 1.30 3.85
C THR A 114 7.22 1.07 2.34
N VAL A 115 8.42 0.66 1.95
CA VAL A 115 8.77 0.20 0.60
C VAL A 115 9.20 -1.27 0.69
N PHE A 116 8.94 -2.03 -0.38
CA PHE A 116 9.34 -3.43 -0.56
C PHE A 116 10.36 -3.57 -1.67
#